data_AF-A0A031I7W8-F1
#
_entry.id   AF-A0A031I7W8-F1
#
_cell.length_a   1.000
_cell.length_b   1.000
_cell.length_c   1.000
_cell.angle_alpha   90.00
_cell.angle_beta   90.00
_cell.angle_gamma   90.00
#
_symmetry.space_group_name_H-M   'P 1'
#
loop_
_entity.id
_entity.type
_entity.pdbx_description
1 polymer ?
#
loop_
_entity_poly.entity_id
_entity_poly.type
_entity_poly.pdbx_seq_one_letter_code
_entity_poly.pdbx_strand_id
1 'polypeptide(L)' 'MSTNQDPIPPRIRAELLQRAIGLGEELIRLSDDLGLTVAGLHVCQGVEMMREEADRLLGEG' A
#
# COMPACT_ATOMS: atom_id res chain seq x y z
N MET A 1 -0.34 -16.47 -26.63
CA MET A 1 0.38 -15.71 -25.58
C MET A 1 -0.67 -15.00 -24.75
N SER A 2 -0.74 -15.29 -23.45
CA SER A 2 -1.84 -14.93 -22.56
C SER A 2 -1.91 -13.43 -22.30
N THR A 3 -2.97 -12.77 -22.76
CA THR A 3 -3.31 -11.40 -22.34
C THR A 3 -4.21 -11.48 -21.10
N ASN A 4 -3.64 -11.83 -19.94
CA ASN A 4 -4.29 -11.63 -18.64
C ASN A 4 -4.24 -10.13 -18.32
N GLN A 5 -5.12 -9.34 -18.95
CA GLN A 5 -5.41 -7.99 -18.50
C GLN A 5 -6.30 -8.12 -17.27
N ASP A 6 -5.78 -7.79 -16.09
CA ASP A 6 -6.56 -7.79 -14.86
C ASP A 6 -7.83 -6.93 -15.01
N PRO A 7 -9.03 -7.44 -14.69
CA PRO A 7 -10.30 -6.76 -14.97
C PRO A 7 -10.74 -5.81 -13.85
N ILE A 8 -9.82 -5.36 -12.97
CA ILE A 8 -10.18 -4.53 -11.82
C ILE A 8 -10.07 -3.04 -12.20
N PRO A 9 -11.18 -2.27 -12.12
CA PRO A 9 -11.17 -0.84 -12.40
C PRO A 9 -10.13 -0.08 -11.57
N PRO A 10 -9.48 0.97 -12.11
CA PRO A 10 -8.46 1.76 -11.40
C PRO A 10 -8.93 2.24 -10.02
N ARG A 11 -10.19 2.68 -9.91
CA ARG A 11 -10.81 3.08 -8.65
C ARG A 11 -10.84 1.95 -7.61
N ILE A 12 -11.22 0.74 -8.01
CA ILE A 12 -11.27 -0.41 -7.09
C ILE A 12 -9.84 -0.80 -6.66
N ARG A 13 -8.86 -0.71 -7.56
CA ARG A 13 -7.45 -0.91 -7.21
C ARG A 13 -6.97 0.11 -6.18
N ALA A 14 -7.29 1.39 -6.35
CA ALA A 14 -6.96 2.45 -5.39
C ALA A 14 -7.62 2.20 -4.02
N GLU A 15 -8.90 1.83 -3.99
CA GLU A 15 -9.61 1.50 -2.75
C GLU A 15 -8.98 0.31 -2.02
N LEU A 16 -8.51 -0.71 -2.74
CA LEU A 16 -7.79 -1.84 -2.16
C LEU A 16 -6.42 -1.43 -1.60
N LEU A 17 -5.68 -0.56 -2.31
CA LEU A 17 -4.41 -0.01 -1.83
C LEU A 17 -4.61 0.83 -0.56
N GLN A 18 -5.66 1.65 -0.49
CA GLN A 18 -6.00 2.43 0.71
C GLN A 18 -6.26 1.52 1.93
N ARG A 19 -6.90 0.37 1.73
CA ARG A 19 -7.07 -0.62 2.81
C ARG A 19 -5.75 -1.27 3.22
N ALA A 20 -4.88 -1.57 2.26
CA ALA A 20 -3.56 -2.14 2.53
C ALA A 20 -2.63 -1.14 3.24
N ILE A 21 -2.74 0.15 2.92
CA ILE A 21 -2.06 1.25 3.62
C ILE A 21 -2.47 1.26 5.10
N GLY A 22 -3.78 1.21 5.40
CA GLY A 22 -4.25 1.14 6.78
C GLY A 22 -3.67 -0.05 7.55
N LEU A 23 -3.59 -1.23 6.92
CA LEU A 23 -2.91 -2.39 7.54
C LEU A 23 -1.40 -2.14 7.76
N GLY A 24 -0.73 -1.50 6.80
CA GLY A 24 0.67 -1.13 6.93
C GLY A 24 0.92 -0.16 8.09
N GLU A 25 0.02 0.79 8.34
CA GLU A 25 0.08 1.68 9.49
C GLU A 25 -0.02 0.92 10.83
N GLU A 26 -0.91 -0.08 10.92
CA GLU A 26 -0.96 -0.96 12.10
C GLU A 26 0.33 -1.76 12.29
N LEU A 27 0.91 -2.25 11.20
CA LEU A 27 2.17 -3.01 11.23
C LEU A 27 3.37 -2.16 11.63
N ILE A 28 3.40 -0.88 11.26
CA ILE A 28 4.40 0.08 11.74
C ILE A 28 4.28 0.23 13.25
N ARG A 29 3.06 0.47 13.78
CA ARG A 29 2.84 0.58 15.23
C ARG A 29 3.23 -0.69 15.98
N LEU A 30 2.86 -1.86 15.47
CA LEU A 30 3.27 -3.13 16.05
C LEU A 30 4.79 -3.31 16.04
N SER A 31 5.46 -2.88 14.97
CA SER A 31 6.92 -2.96 14.89
C SER A 31 7.59 -2.06 15.94
N ASP A 32 7.03 -0.87 16.18
CA ASP A 32 7.50 0.02 17.23
C ASP A 32 7.28 -0.56 18.64
N ASP A 33 6.09 -1.13 18.90
CA ASP A 33 5.76 -1.78 20.17
C ASP A 33 6.70 -2.96 20.50
N LEU A 34 7.15 -3.69 19.46
CA LEU A 34 8.08 -4.81 19.58
C LEU A 34 9.56 -4.41 19.54
N GLY A 35 9.88 -3.13 19.34
CA GLY A 35 11.25 -2.64 19.18
C GLY A 35 11.93 -3.12 17.88
N LEU A 36 11.16 -3.49 16.87
CA LEU A 36 11.61 -3.98 15.55
C LEU A 36 11.74 -2.83 14.53
N THR A 37 12.53 -1.81 14.85
CA THR A 37 12.62 -0.56 14.07
C THR A 37 12.96 -0.77 12.59
N VAL A 38 13.85 -1.71 12.27
CA VAL A 38 14.22 -2.00 10.86
C VAL A 38 13.04 -2.60 10.09
N ALA A 39 12.25 -3.46 10.74
CA ALA A 39 11.04 -4.01 10.12
C ALA A 39 10.01 -2.90 9.87
N GLY A 40 9.81 -2.01 10.86
CA GLY A 40 8.93 -0.84 10.74
C GLY A 40 9.32 0.07 9.57
N LEU A 41 10.61 0.31 9.35
CA LEU A 41 11.11 1.09 8.20
C LEU A 41 10.75 0.46 6.85
N HIS A 42 10.88 -0.86 6.70
CA HIS A 42 10.52 -1.54 5.46
C HIS A 42 9.02 -1.53 5.21
N VAL A 43 8.20 -1.66 6.26
CA VAL A 43 6.75 -1.52 6.14
C VAL A 43 6.38 -0.10 5.70
N CYS A 44 7.01 0.91 6.32
CA CYS A 44 6.82 2.32 5.95
C CYS A 44 7.13 2.59 4.46
N GLN A 45 8.25 2.08 3.95
CA GLN A 45 8.58 2.18 2.52
C GLN A 45 7.50 1.57 1.62
N GLY A 46 7.00 0.39 1.97
CA GLY A 46 5.91 -0.24 1.23
C GLY A 46 4.62 0.57 1.27
N VAL A 47 4.29 1.17 2.41
CA VAL A 47 3.13 2.05 2.57
C VAL A 47 3.21 3.26 1.66
N GLU A 48 4.36 3.95 1.61
CA GLU A 48 4.53 5.12 0.74
C GLU A 48 4.41 4.75 -0.74
N MET A 49 4.99 3.62 -1.17
CA MET A 49 4.81 3.14 -2.55
C MET A 49 3.35 2.85 -2.90
N MET A 50 2.57 2.33 -1.94
CA MET A 50 1.13 2.09 -2.14
C MET A 50 0.34 3.40 -2.19
N ARG A 51 0.71 4.43 -1.40
CA ARG A 51 0.10 5.76 -1.46
C ARG A 51 0.30 6.39 -2.83
N GLU A 52 1.55 6.43 -3.30
CA GLU A 52 1.90 6.97 -4.61
C GLU A 52 1.16 6.28 -5.76
N GLU A 53 1.00 4.95 -5.70
CA GLU A 53 0.23 4.21 -6.70
C GLU A 53 -1.27 4.48 -6.59
N ALA A 54 -1.83 4.58 -5.38
CA ALA A 54 -3.24 4.90 -5.20
C ALA A 54 -3.59 6.29 -5.75
N ASP A 55 -2.75 7.29 -5.46
CA ASP A 55 -2.88 8.66 -5.93
C ASP A 55 -2.82 8.72 -7.46
N ARG A 56 -1.86 8.01 -8.07
CA ARG A 56 -1.74 7.87 -9.54
C ARG A 56 -2.98 7.24 -10.17
N LEU A 57 -3.62 6.26 -9.53
CA LEU A 57 -4.82 5.61 -10.03
C LEU A 57 -6.06 6.50 -9.97
N LEU A 58 -6.07 7.47 -9.05
CA LEU A 58 -7.16 8.43 -8.87
C LEU A 58 -6.95 9.73 -9.67
N GLY A 59 -5.74 9.96 -10.17
CA GLY A 59 -5.37 11.19 -10.87
C GLY A 59 -5.17 12.37 -9.91
N GLU A 60 -4.84 12.07 -8.65
CA GLU A 60 -4.49 13.05 -7.63
C GLU A 60 -2.96 13.15 -7.62
N GLY A 61 -2.38 14.23 -8.16
CA GLY A 61 -0.93 14.40 -8.30
C GLY A 61 -0.51 15.77 -8.79
#